data_AF-A0AAP1RAG6-F1
#
_entry.id   AF-A0AAP1RAG6-F1
#
_cell.length_a   1.000
_cell.length_b   1.000
_cell.length_c   1.000
_cell.angle_alpha   90.00
_cell.angle_beta   90.00
_cell.angle_gamma   90.00
#
_symmetry.space_group_name_H-M   'P 1'
#
loop_
_entity.id
_entity.type
_entity.pdbx_description
1 polymer ?
#
loop_
_entity_poly.entity_id
_entity_poly.type
_entity_poly.pdbx_seq_one_letter_code
_entity_poly.pdbx_strand_id
1 'polypeptide(L)'
;ADTTTKQPATPWDTWNGEAWVTDTERQRAAELEVARQQRQQRVKQAMASVDLINLKLRAGRSLTPEETAKLNAVLDYIDELNALDISTAPEISWPEAPLALAS
;
A
#
# COMPACT_ATOMS: atom_id res chain seq x y z
N ALA A 1 35.26 2.42 35.78
CA ALA A 1 34.74 3.10 34.60
C ALA A 1 33.28 2.72 34.49
N ASP A 2 32.38 3.64 34.82
CA ASP A 2 30.93 3.43 34.78
C ASP A 2 30.43 3.64 33.35
N THR A 3 30.29 2.58 32.58
CA THR A 3 29.60 2.65 31.28
C THR A 3 28.16 2.24 31.48
N THR A 4 27.31 3.19 31.87
CA THR A 4 25.86 3.03 31.71
C THR A 4 25.55 3.17 30.22
N THR A 5 25.54 2.05 29.49
CA THR A 5 24.99 2.00 28.15
C THR A 5 23.47 2.17 28.28
N LYS A 6 22.95 3.38 28.06
CA LYS A 6 21.50 3.59 27.86
C LYS A 6 21.05 2.63 26.75
N GLN A 7 19.86 2.05 26.85
CA GLN A 7 19.33 1.18 25.81
C GLN A 7 18.80 2.04 24.64
N PRO A 8 18.88 1.59 23.38
CA PRO A 8 18.22 2.26 22.27
C PRO A 8 16.72 2.41 22.56
N ALA A 9 16.17 3.59 22.29
CA ALA A 9 14.76 3.90 22.46
C ALA A 9 13.92 3.39 21.29
N THR A 10 14.52 3.30 20.11
CA THR A 10 13.88 2.79 18.89
C THR A 10 14.70 1.66 18.25
N PRO A 11 14.05 0.76 17.46
CA PRO A 11 14.77 -0.25 16.66
C PRO A 11 15.73 0.33 15.61
N TRP A 12 15.64 1.63 15.35
CA TRP A 12 16.44 2.33 14.34
C TRP A 12 17.61 3.10 14.95
N ASP A 13 17.76 3.11 16.27
CA ASP A 13 18.83 3.84 16.92
C ASP A 13 20.19 3.16 16.67
N THR A 14 21.18 3.97 16.32
CA THR A 14 22.58 3.57 16.10
C THR A 14 23.49 4.29 17.10
N TRP A 15 24.49 3.58 17.64
CA TRP A 15 25.44 4.16 18.59
C TRP A 15 26.54 4.91 17.83
N ASN A 16 26.67 6.22 18.06
CA ASN A 16 27.67 7.04 17.38
C ASN A 16 28.99 7.18 18.16
N GLY A 17 29.13 6.50 19.30
CA GLY A 17 30.27 6.63 20.22
C GLY A 17 29.94 7.40 21.50
N GLU A 18 28.91 8.25 21.49
CA GLU A 18 28.53 9.12 22.61
C GLU A 18 27.05 8.93 23.01
N ALA A 19 26.17 8.75 22.02
CA ALA A 19 24.73 8.59 22.22
C ALA A 19 24.11 7.65 21.18
N TRP A 20 22.90 7.19 21.49
CA TRP A 20 22.01 6.58 20.52
C TRP A 20 21.40 7.66 19.63
N VAL A 21 21.58 7.53 18.33
CA VAL A 21 21.03 8.43 17.30
C VAL A 21 20.11 7.63 16.41
N THR A 22 18.86 8.06 16.27
CA THR A 22 17.89 7.43 15.38
C THR A 22 18.35 7.55 13.93
N ASP A 23 18.48 6.40 13.25
CA ASP A 23 18.75 6.32 11.82
C ASP A 23 17.47 6.67 11.05
N THR A 24 17.27 7.98 10.86
CA THR A 24 16.09 8.52 10.17
C THR A 24 15.98 8.07 8.72
N GLU A 25 17.09 7.78 8.04
CA GLU A 25 17.07 7.24 6.67
C GLU A 25 16.52 5.82 6.67
N ARG A 26 16.99 4.98 7.60
CA ARG A 26 16.50 3.61 7.76
C ARG A 26 15.04 3.56 8.20
N GLN A 27 14.61 4.49 9.07
CA GLN A 27 13.21 4.64 9.43
C GLN A 27 12.35 5.00 8.20
N ARG A 28 12.73 6.02 7.43
CA ARG A 28 11.98 6.42 6.22
C ARG A 28 11.94 5.32 5.16
N ALA A 29 13.03 4.57 5.00
CA ALA A 29 13.06 3.43 4.09
C ALA A 29 12.08 2.33 4.50
N ALA A 30 11.97 2.06 5.81
CA ALA A 30 11.01 1.08 6.34
C ALA A 30 9.56 1.55 6.15
N GLU A 31 9.25 2.82 6.43
CA GLU A 31 7.93 3.42 6.24
C GLU A 31 7.51 3.38 4.76
N LEU A 32 8.44 3.71 3.85
CA LEU A 32 8.20 3.62 2.41
C LEU A 32 7.93 2.18 1.95
N GLU A 33 8.66 1.21 2.48
CA GLU A 33 8.43 -0.19 2.12
C GLU A 33 7.06 -0.68 2.62
N VAL A 34 6.66 -0.32 3.84
CA VAL A 34 5.31 -0.59 4.34
C VAL A 34 4.24 0.02 3.42
N ALA A 35 4.43 1.27 2.98
CA ALA A 35 3.51 1.92 2.05
C ALA A 35 3.43 1.19 0.69
N ARG A 36 4.57 0.72 0.15
CA ARG A 36 4.59 -0.09 -1.08
C ARG A 36 3.80 -1.38 -0.94
N GLN A 37 3.98 -2.09 0.18
CA GLN A 37 3.24 -3.33 0.46
C GLN A 37 1.74 -3.08 0.59
N GLN A 38 1.33 -2.00 1.26
CA GLN A 38 -0.08 -1.62 1.34
C GLN A 38 -0.68 -1.34 -0.04
N ARG A 39 0.02 -0.58 -0.90
CA ARG A 39 -0.42 -0.33 -2.28
C ARG A 39 -0.59 -1.63 -3.06
N GLN A 40 0.41 -2.52 -3.00
CA GLN A 40 0.37 -3.82 -3.68
C GLN A 40 -0.82 -4.67 -3.21
N GLN A 41 -1.09 -4.69 -1.90
CA GLN A 41 -2.22 -5.41 -1.33
C GLN A 41 -3.57 -4.83 -1.81
N ARG A 42 -3.70 -3.51 -1.87
CA ARG A 42 -4.91 -2.84 -2.38
C ARG A 42 -5.16 -3.14 -3.86
N VAL A 43 -4.12 -3.08 -4.70
CA VAL A 43 -4.20 -3.46 -6.12
C VAL A 43 -4.63 -4.92 -6.26
N LYS A 44 -4.03 -5.83 -5.49
CA LYS A 44 -4.38 -7.26 -5.50
C LYS A 44 -5.84 -7.50 -5.14
N GLN A 45 -6.35 -6.82 -4.11
CA GLN A 45 -7.75 -6.91 -3.71
C GLN A 45 -8.70 -6.35 -4.78
N ALA A 46 -8.34 -5.22 -5.39
CA ALA A 46 -9.10 -4.61 -6.48
C ALA A 46 -9.21 -5.56 -7.70
N MET A 47 -8.09 -6.14 -8.14
CA MET A 47 -8.06 -7.13 -9.22
C MET A 47 -8.94 -8.35 -8.90
N ALA A 48 -8.83 -8.89 -7.69
CA ALA A 48 -9.65 -10.03 -7.27
C ALA A 48 -11.16 -9.74 -7.33
N SER A 49 -11.57 -8.49 -7.09
CA SER A 49 -12.98 -8.10 -7.12
C SER A 49 -13.63 -8.18 -8.51
N VAL A 50 -12.83 -8.21 -9.58
CA VAL A 50 -13.26 -8.29 -10.99
C VAL A 50 -12.86 -9.59 -11.69
N ASP A 51 -12.36 -10.59 -10.97
CA ASP A 51 -11.91 -11.85 -11.55
C ASP A 51 -13.02 -12.58 -12.34
N LEU A 52 -14.26 -12.55 -11.85
CA LEU A 52 -15.39 -13.14 -12.57
C LEU A 52 -15.71 -12.40 -13.87
N ILE A 53 -15.62 -11.07 -13.87
CA ILE A 53 -15.82 -10.24 -15.07
C ILE A 53 -14.73 -10.59 -16.11
N ASN A 54 -13.48 -10.67 -15.66
CA ASN A 54 -12.36 -11.09 -16.50
C ASN A 54 -12.57 -12.51 -17.08
N LEU A 55 -13.09 -13.44 -16.28
CA LEU A 55 -13.42 -14.79 -16.74
C LEU A 55 -14.53 -14.78 -17.82
N LYS A 56 -15.58 -13.96 -17.64
CA LYS A 56 -16.65 -13.80 -18.64
C LYS A 56 -16.12 -13.28 -19.97
N LEU A 57 -15.26 -12.26 -19.94
CA LEU A 57 -14.62 -11.71 -21.14
C LEU A 57 -13.75 -12.74 -21.85
N ARG A 58 -12.93 -13.52 -21.11
CA ARG A 58 -12.12 -14.61 -21.70
C ARG A 58 -12.97 -15.70 -22.34
N ALA A 59 -14.17 -15.95 -21.81
CA ALA A 59 -15.14 -16.86 -22.39
C ALA A 59 -15.95 -16.27 -23.56
N GLY A 60 -15.66 -15.02 -23.98
CA GLY A 60 -16.35 -14.33 -25.08
C GLY A 60 -17.75 -13.83 -24.74
N ARG A 61 -18.10 -13.69 -23.45
CA ARG A 61 -19.41 -13.21 -23.02
C ARG A 61 -19.43 -11.68 -22.99
N SER A 62 -20.56 -11.10 -23.41
CA SER A 62 -20.86 -9.68 -23.16
C SER A 62 -21.12 -9.42 -21.67
N LEU A 63 -20.71 -8.25 -21.20
CA LEU A 63 -20.95 -7.78 -19.84
C LEU A 63 -22.32 -7.09 -19.71
N THR A 64 -22.90 -7.13 -18.52
CA THR A 64 -24.04 -6.24 -18.20
C THR A 64 -23.56 -4.81 -17.94
N PRO A 65 -24.44 -3.79 -17.98
CA PRO A 65 -24.08 -2.42 -17.65
C PRO A 65 -23.42 -2.28 -16.26
N GLU A 66 -23.90 -3.04 -15.27
CA GLU A 66 -23.38 -3.05 -13.91
C GLU A 66 -21.97 -3.65 -13.85
N GLU A 67 -21.71 -4.70 -14.62
CA GLU A 67 -20.39 -5.31 -14.71
C GLU A 67 -19.38 -4.39 -15.41
N THR A 68 -19.79 -3.69 -16.47
CA THR A 68 -18.96 -2.67 -17.11
C THR A 68 -18.64 -1.52 -16.15
N ALA A 69 -19.64 -1.02 -15.41
CA ALA A 69 -19.44 0.04 -14.43
C ALA A 69 -18.46 -0.39 -13.33
N LYS A 70 -18.60 -1.61 -12.82
CA LYS A 70 -17.69 -2.18 -11.82
C LYS A 70 -16.27 -2.35 -12.35
N LEU A 71 -16.12 -2.85 -13.58
CA LEU A 71 -14.80 -3.02 -14.20
C LEU A 71 -14.08 -1.67 -14.33
N ASN A 72 -14.77 -0.65 -14.84
CA ASN A 72 -14.19 0.69 -15.00
C ASN A 72 -13.79 1.30 -13.66
N ALA A 73 -14.68 1.27 -12.66
CA ALA A 73 -14.38 1.82 -11.34
C ALA A 73 -13.17 1.16 -10.66
N VAL A 74 -12.98 -0.15 -10.89
CA VAL A 74 -11.81 -0.88 -10.37
C VAL A 74 -10.53 -0.52 -11.12
N LEU A 75 -10.60 -0.30 -12.44
CA LEU A 75 -9.46 0.16 -13.22
C LEU A 75 -9.04 1.57 -12.81
N ASP A 76 -10.00 2.49 -12.68
CA ASP A 76 -9.75 3.87 -12.21
C ASP A 76 -9.08 3.87 -10.82
N TYR A 77 -9.59 3.07 -9.89
CA TYR A 77 -8.99 2.93 -8.56
C TYR A 77 -7.56 2.37 -8.58
N ILE A 78 -7.27 1.39 -9.45
CA ILE A 78 -5.91 0.86 -9.59
C ILE A 78 -4.97 1.93 -10.16
N ASP A 79 -5.43 2.72 -11.12
CA ASP A 79 -4.65 3.84 -11.68
C ASP A 79 -4.37 4.90 -10.63
N GLU A 80 -5.37 5.28 -9.82
CA GLU A 80 -5.19 6.19 -8.68
C GLU A 80 -4.17 5.66 -7.68
N LEU A 81 -4.24 4.39 -7.30
CA LEU A 81 -3.26 3.77 -6.39
C LEU A 81 -1.84 3.81 -6.97
N ASN A 82 -1.68 3.52 -8.26
CA ASN A 82 -0.39 3.51 -8.92
C ASN A 82 0.22 4.91 -9.05
N ALA A 83 -0.62 5.92 -9.28
CA ALA A 83 -0.22 7.32 -9.37
C ALA A 83 0.05 7.96 -8.00
N LEU A 84 -0.50 7.40 -6.91
CA LEU A 84 -0.36 7.95 -5.57
C LEU A 84 1.11 8.02 -5.13
N ASP A 85 1.53 9.23 -4.74
CA ASP A 85 2.84 9.46 -4.13
C ASP A 85 2.86 8.89 -2.70
N ILE A 86 3.67 7.86 -2.51
CA ILE A 86 3.84 7.17 -1.23
C ILE A 86 5.10 7.66 -0.48
N SER A 87 5.83 8.64 -1.02
CA SER A 87 7.04 9.20 -0.38
C SER A 87 6.73 9.98 0.90
N THR A 88 5.46 10.34 1.12
CA THR A 88 4.94 11.01 2.33
C THR A 88 4.56 10.05 3.45
N ALA A 89 4.92 8.76 3.34
CA ALA A 89 4.72 7.78 4.40
C ALA A 89 5.24 8.31 5.75
N PRO A 90 4.57 7.98 6.88
CA PRO A 90 3.44 7.04 7.01
C PRO A 90 2.05 7.66 6.75
N GLU A 91 1.95 8.98 6.62
CA GLU A 91 0.67 9.70 6.49
C GLU A 91 0.23 9.75 5.01
N ILE A 92 -0.40 8.66 4.57
CA ILE A 92 -0.89 8.50 3.20
C ILE A 92 -2.42 8.51 3.18
N SER A 93 -2.99 9.43 2.40
CA SER A 93 -4.42 9.43 2.08
C SER A 93 -4.69 8.43 0.96
N TRP A 94 -5.00 7.19 1.33
CA TRP A 94 -5.35 6.15 0.36
C TRP A 94 -6.70 6.47 -0.30
N PRO A 95 -6.84 6.30 -1.63
CA PRO A 95 -8.13 6.42 -2.29
C PRO A 95 -9.12 5.41 -1.70
N GLU A 96 -10.40 5.77 -1.74
CA GLU A 96 -11.47 4.89 -1.30
C GLU A 96 -11.64 3.76 -2.33
N ALA A 97 -11.62 2.52 -1.87
CA ALA A 97 -11.90 1.41 -2.75
C ALA A 97 -13.34 1.56 -3.27
N PRO A 98 -13.60 1.35 -4.56
CA PRO A 98 -14.96 1.40 -5.08
C PRO A 98 -15.76 0.37 -4.28
N LEU A 99 -16.78 0.85 -3.55
CA LEU A 99 -17.63 0.00 -2.72
C LEU A 99 -18.04 -1.19 -3.58
N ALA A 100 -17.56 -2.36 -3.19
CA ALA A 100 -18.07 -3.59 -3.74
C ALA A 100 -19.57 -3.56 -3.48
N LEU A 101 -20.37 -3.34 -4.53
CA LEU A 101 -21.67 -3.97 -4.64
C LEU A 101 -21.35 -5.45 -4.49
N ALA A 102 -21.42 -5.90 -3.24
CA ALA A 102 -21.12 -7.24 -2.84
C ALA A 102 -21.95 -8.16 -3.73
N SER A 103 -21.25 -9.20 -4.21
CA SER A 103 -21.78 -10.45 -4.76
C SER A 103 -23.24 -10.74 -4.43
#